data_AF-A0A175VT23-F1
#
_entry.id   AF-A0A175VT23-F1
#
_cell.length_a   1.000
_cell.length_b   1.000
_cell.length_c   1.000
_cell.angle_alpha   90.00
_cell.angle_beta   90.00
_cell.angle_gamma   90.00
#
_symmetry.space_group_name_H-M   'P 1'
#
loop_
_entity.id
_entity.type
_entity.pdbx_description
1 polymer ?
#
loop_
_entity_poly.entity_id
_entity_poly.type
_entity_poly.pdbx_seq_one_letter_code
_entity_poly.pdbx_strand_id
1 'polypeptide(L)'
;MVQLRQNRSSNTKQDQLMGWRREARMPVIQGQGPRLPGIVSWKVNDPGAGSNIKLHPHEMLKLNETSLKMKDGLGSLAVLGVYHELHCVKRLRKWFYRECYYPNQTDLEFNQRMTHAEHCLQFLRQAAMCHGDIAVTSFKWLHDAEGHVIETTTKEGALHRCVKWDNLRAWARSRRVDLFDPNLLDSEHVDPGDWP
;
A
#
# COMPACT_ATOMS: atom_id res chain seq x y z
N MET A 1 -17.96 -0.10 48.56
CA MET A 1 -17.61 1.11 47.81
C MET A 1 -16.21 0.93 47.24
N VAL A 2 -16.08 0.47 46.00
CA VAL A 2 -14.80 0.49 45.27
C VAL A 2 -15.11 1.04 43.89
N GLN A 3 -14.90 2.35 43.73
CA GLN A 3 -14.97 2.97 42.41
C GLN A 3 -13.77 2.48 41.60
N LEU A 4 -14.06 1.68 40.58
CA LEU A 4 -13.08 1.24 39.59
C LEU A 4 -12.54 2.46 38.85
N ARG A 5 -11.22 2.65 38.94
CA ARG A 5 -10.45 3.67 38.21
C ARG A 5 -10.80 3.64 36.71
N GLN A 6 -11.55 4.62 36.25
CA GLN A 6 -11.57 4.98 34.84
C GLN A 6 -10.34 5.84 34.56
N ASN A 7 -9.22 5.19 34.24
CA ASN A 7 -8.12 5.89 33.58
C ASN A 7 -7.33 4.92 32.71
N ARG A 8 -7.89 4.59 31.54
CA ARG A 8 -7.08 4.20 30.39
C ARG A 8 -7.30 5.26 29.33
N SER A 9 -6.44 6.28 29.32
CA SER A 9 -6.23 7.04 28.10
C SER A 9 -5.70 6.05 27.06
N SER A 10 -6.58 5.66 26.14
CA SER A 10 -6.25 4.84 24.98
C SER A 10 -5.37 5.69 24.05
N ASN A 11 -4.04 5.66 24.27
CA ASN A 11 -3.06 6.40 23.47
C ASN A 11 -2.14 5.43 22.72
N THR A 12 -2.71 4.35 22.18
CA THR A 12 -1.98 3.48 21.26
C THR A 12 -2.03 4.08 19.85
N LYS A 13 -1.07 3.74 18.99
CA LYS A 13 -1.10 4.11 17.56
C LYS A 13 -2.44 3.74 16.91
N GLN A 14 -3.03 2.62 17.31
CA GLN A 14 -4.34 2.19 16.82
C GLN A 14 -5.45 3.18 17.21
N ASP A 15 -5.46 3.71 18.43
CA ASP A 15 -6.48 4.68 18.88
C ASP A 15 -6.43 5.99 18.09
N GLN A 16 -5.21 6.49 17.81
CA GLN A 16 -5.02 7.68 16.95
C GLN A 16 -5.53 7.43 15.53
N LEU A 17 -5.25 6.24 14.97
CA LEU A 17 -5.70 5.84 13.64
C LEU A 17 -7.21 5.60 13.58
N MET A 18 -7.86 5.18 14.67
CA MET A 18 -9.32 5.00 14.71
C MET A 18 -10.06 6.34 14.58
N GLY A 19 -9.55 7.42 15.19
CA GLY A 19 -10.06 8.79 14.98
C GLY A 19 -9.84 9.34 13.55
N TRP A 20 -9.07 8.61 12.73
CA TRP A 20 -8.85 8.93 11.34
C TRP A 20 -9.81 8.20 10.39
N ARG A 21 -10.88 7.57 10.87
CA ARG A 21 -11.86 6.97 9.95
C ARG A 21 -12.95 7.98 9.56
N ARG A 22 -13.42 7.90 8.30
CA ARG A 22 -14.57 8.63 7.75
C ARG A 22 -15.26 7.78 6.69
N GLU A 23 -16.54 8.02 6.46
CA GLU A 23 -17.22 7.45 5.28
C GLU A 23 -16.86 8.28 4.04
N ALA A 24 -16.55 7.59 2.95
CA ALA A 24 -16.29 8.22 1.66
C ALA A 24 -16.58 7.25 0.52
N ARG A 25 -17.06 7.79 -0.60
CA ARG A 25 -17.06 7.07 -1.87
C ARG A 25 -15.70 7.27 -2.52
N MET A 26 -15.06 6.19 -2.97
CA MET A 26 -13.84 6.34 -3.76
C MET A 26 -14.18 6.95 -5.12
N PRO A 27 -13.38 7.92 -5.60
CA PRO A 27 -13.61 8.50 -6.91
C PRO A 27 -13.39 7.43 -7.97
N VAL A 28 -14.41 7.22 -8.80
CA VAL A 28 -14.30 6.39 -10.00
C VAL A 28 -13.48 7.16 -11.02
N ILE A 29 -12.23 6.76 -11.21
CA ILE A 29 -11.50 7.18 -12.41
C ILE A 29 -12.11 6.34 -13.52
N GLN A 30 -12.99 6.92 -14.33
CA GLN A 30 -13.47 6.27 -15.55
C GLN A 30 -12.25 5.86 -16.36
N GLY A 31 -11.97 4.56 -16.37
CA GLY A 31 -10.89 3.98 -17.15
C GLY A 31 -11.25 4.15 -18.61
N GLN A 32 -10.81 5.23 -19.24
CA GLN A 32 -10.55 5.15 -20.66
C GLN A 32 -9.53 4.03 -20.82
N GLY A 33 -9.82 3.06 -21.67
CA GLY A 33 -8.93 1.94 -22.00
C GLY A 33 -7.55 2.41 -22.45
N PRO A 34 -6.68 1.52 -22.95
CA PRO A 34 -5.26 1.81 -23.10
C PRO A 34 -5.03 2.89 -24.17
N ARG A 35 -5.01 4.17 -23.75
CA ARG A 35 -4.55 5.28 -24.58
C ARG A 35 -3.65 6.16 -23.73
N LEU A 36 -2.36 5.92 -23.97
CA LEU A 36 -1.22 6.79 -23.74
C LEU A 36 -0.62 6.77 -22.32
N PRO A 37 0.72 6.89 -22.21
CA PRO A 37 1.45 7.15 -20.95
C PRO A 37 1.03 8.44 -20.21
N GLY A 38 -0.01 9.14 -20.71
CA GLY A 38 -0.49 10.44 -20.27
C GLY A 38 -1.59 10.44 -19.23
N ILE A 39 -1.93 9.33 -18.55
CA ILE A 39 -2.67 9.45 -17.28
C ILE A 39 -1.70 10.02 -16.23
N VAL A 40 -1.58 11.36 -16.24
CA VAL A 40 -0.76 12.18 -15.36
C VAL A 40 -1.23 12.10 -13.89
N SER A 41 -2.39 11.49 -13.60
CA SER A 41 -2.90 11.37 -12.23
C SER A 41 -2.04 10.49 -11.32
N TRP A 42 -1.19 9.62 -11.88
CA TRP A 42 -0.28 8.79 -11.08
C TRP A 42 1.08 9.44 -10.80
N LYS A 43 1.42 10.56 -11.48
CA LYS A 43 2.65 11.32 -11.16
C LYS A 43 2.48 12.20 -9.93
N VAL A 44 1.28 12.74 -9.69
CA VAL A 44 1.00 13.66 -8.56
C VAL A 44 1.06 12.96 -7.20
N ASN A 45 0.87 11.64 -7.18
CA ASN A 45 0.97 10.83 -5.98
C ASN A 45 2.01 9.72 -6.16
N ASP A 46 3.25 10.01 -6.57
CA ASP A 46 4.29 8.97 -6.61
C ASP A 46 4.49 8.36 -5.21
N PRO A 47 3.97 7.15 -4.91
CA PRO A 47 4.14 6.53 -3.59
C PRO A 47 5.53 5.88 -3.50
N GLY A 48 6.24 5.75 -4.63
CA GLY A 48 7.57 5.15 -4.71
C GLY A 48 8.68 6.10 -4.25
N ALA A 49 8.42 7.41 -4.26
CA ALA A 49 9.27 8.37 -3.58
C ALA A 49 9.06 8.21 -2.06
N GLY A 50 9.73 7.22 -1.47
CA GLY A 50 9.90 7.01 -0.03
C GLY A 50 8.63 6.73 0.77
N SER A 51 7.95 5.64 0.43
CA SER A 51 6.99 4.96 1.32
C SER A 51 7.64 4.29 2.54
N ASN A 52 8.96 4.15 2.52
CA ASN A 52 9.75 3.59 3.61
C ASN A 52 9.84 4.59 4.77
N ILE A 53 9.66 4.09 5.99
CA ILE A 53 9.63 4.88 7.22
C ILE A 53 10.61 4.33 8.26
N LYS A 54 11.04 5.19 9.17
CA LYS A 54 11.73 4.82 10.41
C LYS A 54 10.73 4.42 11.49
N LEU A 55 10.92 3.23 12.06
CA LEU A 55 10.30 2.84 13.32
C LEU A 55 11.33 2.88 14.44
N HIS A 56 10.98 3.52 15.55
CA HIS A 56 11.84 3.57 16.73
C HIS A 56 11.87 2.20 17.44
N PRO A 57 12.92 1.91 18.22
CA PRO A 57 13.07 0.61 18.90
C PRO A 57 11.85 0.23 19.75
N HIS A 58 11.28 1.16 20.50
CA HIS A 58 10.07 0.91 21.31
C HIS A 58 8.81 0.62 20.49
N GLU A 59 8.77 1.00 19.22
CA GLU A 59 7.68 0.70 18.28
C GLU A 59 7.86 -0.70 17.70
N MET A 60 9.10 -1.07 17.36
CA MET A 60 9.45 -2.42 16.90
C MET A 60 9.18 -3.48 17.98
N LEU A 61 9.53 -3.20 19.24
CA LEU A 61 9.24 -4.09 20.38
C LEU A 61 7.75 -4.40 20.54
N LYS A 62 6.86 -3.49 20.13
CA LYS A 62 5.40 -3.72 20.18
C LYS A 62 4.90 -4.59 19.02
N LEU A 63 5.64 -4.64 17.92
CA LEU A 63 5.32 -5.49 16.79
C LEU A 63 5.78 -6.93 17.01
N ASN A 64 6.75 -7.15 17.91
CA ASN A 64 7.39 -8.45 18.13
C ASN A 64 8.02 -9.00 16.83
N GLU A 65 8.60 -8.10 16.04
CA GLU A 65 9.23 -8.38 14.74
C GLU A 65 10.61 -7.70 14.66
N THR A 66 11.52 -8.26 13.86
CA THR A 66 12.79 -7.62 13.51
C THR A 66 12.70 -6.98 12.13
N SER A 67 13.62 -6.07 11.85
CA SER A 67 13.80 -5.51 10.52
C SER A 67 15.17 -4.85 10.40
N LEU A 68 15.59 -4.56 9.17
CA LEU A 68 16.86 -3.93 8.85
C LEU A 68 17.09 -2.69 9.71
N LYS A 69 18.21 -2.69 10.44
CA LYS A 69 18.56 -1.62 11.37
C LYS A 69 19.25 -0.48 10.65
N MET A 70 19.01 0.73 11.13
CA MET A 70 19.72 1.91 10.66
C MET A 70 21.13 1.95 11.25
N LYS A 71 22.10 2.51 10.50
CA LYS A 71 23.50 2.65 10.98
C LYS A 71 23.60 3.43 12.29
N ASP A 72 22.70 4.37 12.51
CA ASP A 72 22.66 5.17 13.75
C ASP A 72 22.16 4.38 14.97
N GLY A 73 21.63 3.17 14.78
CA GLY A 73 21.04 2.36 15.85
C GLY A 73 19.73 2.92 16.41
N LEU A 74 19.20 4.02 15.88
CA LEU A 74 18.05 4.75 16.41
C LEU A 74 16.71 4.27 15.84
N GLY A 75 16.72 3.22 15.02
CA GLY A 75 15.49 2.61 14.52
C GLY A 75 15.72 1.56 13.45
N SER A 76 14.60 1.06 12.94
CA SER A 76 14.53 0.06 11.88
C SER A 76 13.75 0.60 10.69
N LEU A 77 14.10 0.09 9.51
CA LEU A 77 13.37 0.32 8.29
C LEU A 77 12.02 -0.38 8.35
N ALA A 78 10.96 0.26 7.85
CA ALA A 78 9.67 -0.38 7.68
C ALA A 78 8.88 0.28 6.55
N VAL A 79 7.75 -0.32 6.18
CA VAL A 79 6.77 0.25 5.25
C VAL A 79 5.37 0.05 5.81
N LEU A 80 4.49 1.03 5.65
CA LEU A 80 3.07 0.81 5.99
C LEU A 80 2.41 -0.08 4.94
N GLY A 81 1.53 -0.99 5.39
CA GLY A 81 0.78 -1.89 4.51
C GLY A 81 0.14 -1.18 3.32
N VAL A 82 -0.57 -0.06 3.54
CA VAL A 82 -1.20 0.72 2.47
C VAL A 82 -0.22 1.26 1.41
N TYR A 83 1.01 1.64 1.79
CA TYR A 83 2.00 2.04 0.79
C TYR A 83 2.59 0.84 0.06
N HIS A 84 2.68 -0.31 0.72
CA HIS A 84 3.04 -1.56 0.05
C HIS A 84 1.94 -1.97 -0.95
N GLU A 85 0.66 -1.90 -0.58
CA GLU A 85 -0.49 -2.13 -1.48
C GLU A 85 -0.44 -1.19 -2.70
N LEU A 86 -0.20 0.11 -2.50
CA LEU A 86 -0.10 1.08 -3.58
C LEU A 86 1.13 0.85 -4.49
N HIS A 87 2.26 0.43 -3.90
CA HIS A 87 3.42 -0.02 -4.68
C HIS A 87 3.09 -1.24 -5.53
N CYS A 88 2.37 -2.22 -4.95
CA CYS A 88 1.90 -3.40 -5.68
C CYS A 88 1.00 -3.02 -6.85
N VAL A 89 0.00 -2.16 -6.64
CA VAL A 89 -0.89 -1.66 -7.71
C VAL A 89 -0.09 -0.97 -8.82
N LYS A 90 0.86 -0.09 -8.46
CA LYS A 90 1.75 0.59 -9.43
C LYS A 90 2.58 -0.41 -10.24
N ARG A 91 3.14 -1.44 -9.59
CA ARG A 91 3.94 -2.48 -10.24
C ARG A 91 3.09 -3.35 -11.16
N LEU A 92 1.91 -3.78 -10.72
CA LEU A 92 0.97 -4.56 -11.53
C LEU A 92 0.50 -3.78 -12.76
N ARG A 93 0.22 -2.49 -12.63
CA ARG A 93 -0.08 -1.65 -13.81
C ARG A 93 1.05 -1.68 -14.83
N LYS A 94 2.32 -1.54 -14.39
CA LYS A 94 3.46 -1.64 -15.31
C LYS A 94 3.64 -3.04 -15.90
N TRP A 95 3.24 -4.09 -15.16
CA TRP A 95 3.27 -5.46 -15.64
C TRP A 95 2.25 -5.73 -16.75
N PHE A 96 1.01 -5.23 -16.60
CA PHE A 96 -0.01 -5.32 -17.65
C PHE A 96 0.40 -4.61 -18.94
N TYR A 97 1.15 -3.51 -18.84
CA TYR A 97 1.66 -2.75 -19.99
C TYR A 97 3.17 -2.91 -20.18
N ARG A 98 3.72 -4.10 -19.88
CA ARG A 98 5.17 -4.35 -19.91
C ARG A 98 5.80 -4.10 -21.27
N GLU A 99 5.08 -4.28 -22.36
CA GLU A 99 5.55 -3.97 -23.72
C GLU A 99 5.88 -2.49 -23.88
N CYS A 100 5.12 -1.60 -23.22
CA CYS A 100 5.38 -0.16 -23.24
C CYS A 100 6.43 0.26 -22.20
N TYR A 101 6.40 -0.35 -21.01
CA TYR A 101 7.29 0.06 -19.91
C TYR A 101 8.68 -0.57 -20.00
N TYR A 102 8.77 -1.79 -20.53
CA TYR A 102 9.96 -2.66 -20.52
C TYR A 102 10.16 -3.34 -21.89
N PRO A 103 10.23 -2.58 -23.00
CA PRO A 103 10.31 -3.15 -24.34
C PRO A 103 11.55 -4.02 -24.58
N ASN A 104 12.65 -3.74 -23.88
CA ASN A 104 13.96 -4.40 -24.07
C ASN A 104 14.40 -5.18 -22.81
N GLN A 105 13.46 -5.68 -22.00
CA GLN A 105 13.82 -6.43 -20.80
C GLN A 105 14.51 -7.75 -21.16
N THR A 106 15.54 -8.11 -20.41
CA THR A 106 16.19 -9.42 -20.49
C THR A 106 15.32 -10.52 -19.88
N ASP A 107 15.60 -11.79 -20.17
CA ASP A 107 14.90 -12.93 -19.56
C ASP A 107 15.01 -12.93 -18.03
N LEU A 108 16.17 -12.53 -17.50
CA LEU A 108 16.38 -12.37 -16.06
C LEU A 108 15.44 -11.31 -15.47
N GLU A 109 15.39 -10.14 -16.08
CA GLU A 109 14.51 -9.06 -15.63
C GLU A 109 13.03 -9.44 -15.77
N PHE A 110 12.67 -10.15 -16.84
CA PHE A 110 11.31 -10.67 -17.03
C PHE A 110 10.93 -11.58 -15.86
N ASN A 111 11.75 -12.57 -15.54
CA ASN A 111 11.51 -13.51 -14.45
C ASN A 111 11.43 -12.80 -13.09
N GLN A 112 12.33 -11.86 -12.81
CA GLN A 112 12.29 -11.05 -11.59
C GLN A 112 10.98 -10.27 -11.46
N ARG A 113 10.52 -9.64 -12.55
CA ARG A 113 9.28 -8.86 -12.56
C ARG A 113 8.04 -9.74 -12.46
N MET A 114 8.07 -10.92 -13.07
CA MET A 114 7.01 -11.93 -12.96
C MET A 114 6.87 -12.41 -11.51
N THR A 115 7.98 -12.82 -10.88
CA THR A 115 8.00 -13.19 -9.46
C THR A 115 7.53 -12.05 -8.57
N HIS A 116 7.91 -10.80 -8.88
CA HIS A 116 7.41 -9.63 -8.16
C HIS A 116 5.89 -9.47 -8.36
N ALA A 117 5.37 -9.67 -9.57
CA ALA A 117 3.93 -9.59 -9.83
C ALA A 117 3.14 -10.64 -9.02
N GLU A 118 3.64 -11.88 -8.94
CA GLU A 118 3.07 -12.92 -8.08
C GLU A 118 3.09 -12.53 -6.59
N HIS A 119 4.22 -12.01 -6.10
CA HIS A 119 4.33 -11.47 -4.74
C HIS A 119 3.29 -10.36 -4.49
N CYS A 120 3.13 -9.43 -5.43
CA CYS A 120 2.13 -8.36 -5.34
C CYS A 120 0.69 -8.91 -5.24
N LEU A 121 0.34 -9.91 -6.06
CA LEU A 121 -0.98 -10.52 -6.03
C LEU A 121 -1.23 -11.19 -4.68
N GLN A 122 -0.25 -11.91 -4.14
CA GLN A 122 -0.40 -12.56 -2.84
C GLN A 122 -0.47 -11.58 -1.68
N PHE A 123 0.28 -10.48 -1.73
CA PHE A 123 0.21 -9.43 -0.72
C PHE A 123 -1.17 -8.74 -0.73
N LEU A 124 -1.66 -8.34 -1.91
CA LEU A 124 -2.97 -7.70 -2.06
C LEU A 124 -4.11 -8.63 -1.64
N ARG A 125 -4.03 -9.93 -1.98
CA ARG A 125 -5.01 -10.93 -1.51
C ARG A 125 -5.06 -11.01 0.01
N GLN A 126 -3.92 -11.10 0.67
CA GLN A 126 -3.83 -11.15 2.13
C GLN A 126 -4.39 -9.87 2.77
N ALA A 127 -4.02 -8.70 2.25
CA ALA A 127 -4.54 -7.42 2.72
C ALA A 127 -6.07 -7.31 2.57
N ALA A 128 -6.61 -7.74 1.42
CA ALA A 128 -8.06 -7.75 1.17
C ALA A 128 -8.81 -8.63 2.18
N MET A 129 -8.30 -9.83 2.45
CA MET A 129 -8.90 -10.75 3.42
C MET A 129 -8.73 -10.26 4.87
N CYS A 130 -7.61 -9.63 5.19
CA CYS A 130 -7.33 -9.11 6.53
C CYS A 130 -8.24 -7.92 6.88
N HIS A 131 -8.49 -7.02 5.93
CA HIS A 131 -9.33 -5.84 6.15
C HIS A 131 -10.83 -6.11 5.96
N GLY A 132 -11.21 -7.02 5.05
CA GLY A 132 -12.59 -7.44 4.82
C GLY A 132 -13.55 -6.27 4.53
N ASP A 133 -13.50 -5.71 3.32
CA ASP A 133 -14.40 -4.62 2.95
C ASP A 133 -15.86 -5.11 2.85
N ILE A 134 -16.72 -4.55 3.70
CA ILE A 134 -18.16 -4.90 3.77
C ILE A 134 -19.05 -3.93 2.98
N ALA A 135 -18.47 -2.99 2.22
CA ALA A 135 -19.24 -2.08 1.38
C ALA A 135 -20.07 -2.87 0.35
N VAL A 136 -21.38 -2.60 0.33
CA VAL A 136 -22.28 -3.28 -0.61
C VAL A 136 -22.15 -2.65 -2.00
N THR A 137 -21.71 -3.48 -2.95
CA THR A 137 -21.57 -3.10 -4.35
C THR A 137 -22.74 -3.64 -5.15
N SER A 138 -23.62 -2.74 -5.63
CA SER A 138 -24.78 -3.12 -6.46
C SER A 138 -24.37 -3.50 -7.90
N PHE A 139 -25.21 -4.22 -8.63
CA PHE A 139 -24.96 -4.63 -10.01
C PHE A 139 -25.53 -3.65 -11.05
N LYS A 140 -24.96 -3.67 -12.26
CA LYS A 140 -25.45 -3.01 -13.49
C LYS A 140 -25.24 -3.93 -14.69
N TRP A 141 -25.88 -3.61 -15.81
CA TRP A 141 -25.59 -4.24 -17.09
C TRP A 141 -24.37 -3.58 -17.73
N LEU A 142 -23.46 -4.40 -18.26
CA LEU A 142 -22.42 -3.99 -19.19
C LEU A 142 -23.04 -3.99 -20.59
N HIS A 143 -22.84 -2.90 -21.33
CA HIS A 143 -23.31 -2.75 -22.70
C HIS A 143 -22.12 -2.70 -23.67
N ASP A 144 -22.31 -3.21 -24.88
CA ASP A 144 -21.39 -2.98 -26.00
C ASP A 144 -21.50 -1.53 -26.52
N ALA A 145 -20.78 -1.23 -27.60
CA ALA A 145 -20.80 0.11 -28.19
C ALA A 145 -22.17 0.45 -28.83
N GLU A 146 -22.94 -0.58 -29.20
CA GLU A 146 -24.26 -0.51 -29.83
C GLU A 146 -25.41 -0.49 -28.81
N GLY A 147 -25.10 -0.67 -27.52
CA GLY A 147 -26.06 -0.64 -26.41
C GLY A 147 -26.66 -2.01 -26.07
N HIS A 148 -26.26 -3.10 -26.72
CA HIS A 148 -26.71 -4.43 -26.35
C HIS A 148 -26.08 -4.88 -25.03
N VAL A 149 -26.87 -5.57 -24.22
CA VAL A 149 -26.40 -6.15 -22.96
C VAL A 149 -25.40 -7.27 -23.26
N ILE A 150 -24.18 -7.16 -22.73
CA ILE A 150 -23.15 -8.19 -22.78
C ILE A 150 -23.29 -9.11 -21.57
N GLU A 151 -23.17 -8.54 -20.36
CA GLU A 151 -23.14 -9.28 -19.10
C GLU A 151 -23.54 -8.39 -17.91
N THR A 152 -23.76 -8.99 -16.74
CA THR A 152 -23.86 -8.25 -15.47
C THR A 152 -22.47 -7.90 -14.95
N THR A 153 -22.29 -6.68 -14.44
CA THR A 153 -21.06 -6.26 -13.77
C THR A 153 -21.38 -5.47 -12.50
N THR A 154 -20.38 -5.18 -11.68
CA THR A 154 -20.55 -4.39 -10.45
C THR A 154 -20.54 -2.89 -10.74
N LYS A 155 -21.30 -2.11 -9.98
CA LYS A 155 -21.22 -0.65 -10.00
C LYS A 155 -20.03 -0.21 -9.14
N GLU A 156 -19.21 0.67 -9.68
CA GLU A 156 -18.15 1.28 -8.89
C GLU A 156 -18.71 2.40 -7.98
N GLY A 157 -17.94 2.82 -6.97
CA GLY A 157 -18.30 3.95 -6.11
C GLY A 157 -19.24 3.61 -4.95
N ALA A 158 -19.14 2.40 -4.41
CA ALA A 158 -19.76 2.02 -3.14
C ALA A 158 -19.27 2.95 -2.00
N LEU A 159 -20.04 3.00 -0.92
CA LEU A 159 -19.67 3.77 0.27
C LEU A 159 -18.73 2.92 1.13
N HIS A 160 -17.51 3.41 1.35
CA HIS A 160 -16.50 2.71 2.15
C HIS A 160 -16.18 3.46 3.44
N ARG A 161 -15.65 2.76 4.44
CA ARG A 161 -15.04 3.36 5.64
C ARG A 161 -13.55 3.60 5.40
N CYS A 162 -13.21 4.81 4.99
CA CYS A 162 -11.86 5.20 4.62
C CYS A 162 -11.08 5.83 5.77
N VAL A 163 -9.75 5.79 5.68
CA VAL A 163 -8.87 6.60 6.52
C VAL A 163 -8.81 8.05 6.01
N LYS A 164 -8.55 9.01 6.90
CA LYS A 164 -8.25 10.41 6.58
C LYS A 164 -6.87 10.43 5.94
N TRP A 165 -6.87 10.32 4.61
CA TRP A 165 -5.67 10.13 3.80
C TRP A 165 -4.58 11.15 4.11
N ASP A 166 -4.94 12.43 4.27
CA ASP A 166 -3.97 13.48 4.54
C ASP A 166 -3.27 13.33 5.90
N ASN A 167 -3.97 12.86 6.93
CA ASN A 167 -3.37 12.61 8.25
C ASN A 167 -2.36 11.45 8.17
N LEU A 168 -2.77 10.34 7.54
CA LEU A 168 -1.90 9.19 7.33
C LEU A 168 -0.68 9.55 6.50
N ARG A 169 -0.88 10.33 5.43
CA ARG A 169 0.17 10.81 4.55
C ARG A 169 1.14 11.73 5.28
N ALA A 170 0.63 12.69 6.07
CA ALA A 170 1.46 13.59 6.85
C ALA A 170 2.33 12.83 7.87
N TRP A 171 1.72 11.88 8.60
CA TRP A 171 2.43 11.03 9.56
C TRP A 171 3.52 10.18 8.91
N ALA A 172 3.24 9.58 7.75
CA ALA A 172 4.22 8.77 7.05
C ALA A 172 5.38 9.62 6.53
N ARG A 173 5.07 10.81 5.98
CA ARG A 173 6.08 11.76 5.50
C ARG A 173 7.01 12.23 6.59
N SER A 174 6.51 12.47 7.81
CA SER A 174 7.35 12.90 8.93
C SER A 174 8.35 11.83 9.42
N ARG A 175 8.24 10.60 8.92
CA ARG A 175 9.08 9.45 9.29
C ARG A 175 9.80 8.85 8.08
N ARG A 176 9.63 9.45 6.91
CA ARG A 176 10.15 8.92 5.66
C ARG A 176 11.68 8.84 5.71
N VAL A 177 12.20 7.75 5.16
CA VAL A 177 13.63 7.55 4.91
C VAL A 177 13.88 7.28 3.43
N ASP A 178 15.08 7.62 2.96
CA ASP A 178 15.52 7.28 1.62
C ASP A 178 16.28 5.95 1.64
N LEU A 179 15.65 4.89 1.14
CA LEU A 179 16.28 3.56 1.09
C LEU A 179 17.49 3.50 0.16
N PHE A 180 17.62 4.48 -0.75
CA PHE A 180 18.76 4.57 -1.65
C PHE A 180 19.94 5.35 -1.06
N ASP A 181 19.81 5.90 0.15
CA ASP A 181 20.95 6.47 0.87
C ASP A 181 21.89 5.35 1.35
N PRO A 182 23.14 5.28 0.84
CA PRO A 182 24.10 4.24 1.23
C PRO A 182 24.52 4.32 2.71
N ASN A 183 24.20 5.41 3.41
CA ASN A 183 24.47 5.59 4.83
C ASN A 183 23.28 5.21 5.72
N LEU A 184 22.13 4.84 5.15
CA LEU A 184 20.94 4.58 5.94
C LEU A 184 21.04 3.29 6.76
N LEU A 185 21.34 2.17 6.10
CA LEU A 185 21.25 0.82 6.68
C LEU A 185 22.60 0.28 7.12
N ASP A 186 22.61 -0.42 8.24
CA ASP A 186 23.76 -1.21 8.66
C ASP A 186 23.84 -2.50 7.83
N SER A 187 24.70 -2.51 6.81
CA SER A 187 24.88 -3.66 5.92
C SER A 187 25.58 -4.84 6.59
N GLU A 188 26.13 -4.68 7.80
CA GLU A 188 26.83 -5.76 8.51
C GLU A 188 25.87 -6.61 9.36
N HIS A 189 24.64 -6.13 9.59
CA HIS A 189 23.63 -6.86 10.35
C HIS A 189 22.70 -7.65 9.42
N VAL A 190 23.00 -8.93 9.25
CA VAL A 190 22.13 -9.90 8.56
C VAL A 190 21.21 -10.56 9.59
N ASP A 191 19.89 -10.47 9.41
CA ASP A 191 18.95 -11.20 10.27
C ASP A 191 19.05 -12.71 9.94
N PRO A 192 18.92 -13.62 10.92
CA PRO A 192 19.00 -15.08 10.67
C PRO A 192 17.97 -15.62 9.66
N GLY A 193 16.93 -14.84 9.33
CA GLY A 193 15.90 -15.16 8.35
C GLY A 193 16.16 -14.59 6.94
N ASP A 194 17.18 -13.76 6.77
CA ASP A 194 17.58 -13.23 5.47
C ASP A 194 18.18 -14.37 4.65
N TRP A 195 17.44 -14.85 3.64
CA TRP A 195 17.96 -15.85 2.70
C TRP A 195 19.09 -15.23 1.85
N PRO A 196 20.16 -15.99 1.54
CA PRO A 196 21.31 -15.53 0.75
C PRO A 196 20.95 -15.04 -0.67
#